data_AF-B4FF84-F1
#
_entry.id   AF-B4FF84-F1
#
_cell.length_a   1.000
_cell.length_b   1.000
_cell.length_c   1.000
_cell.angle_alpha   90.00
_cell.angle_beta   90.00
_cell.angle_gamma   90.00
#
_symmetry.space_group_name_H-M   'P 1'
#
loop_
_entity.id
_entity.type
_entity.pdbx_description
1 polymer ?
#
loop_
_entity_poly.entity_id
_entity_poly.type
_entity_poly.pdbx_seq_one_letter_code
_entity_poly.pdbx_strand_id
1 'polypeptide(L)'
;MNHSPDAWDHMQFKDVCVKVANVELYYKAVHFYLQEHPDLINDMLNVLALRLDHTRVVDIMRKAGQLHLVKPYMVAVQSNNVSAVNEALNELYVEEEDYERLRESVDMHDNFDQIGLAQKLEKHELLEMRRIAAYIYKKAGRWKQSIALSKKDNMYKDCMETCSQSGDRELSEDLLVYFIEQGKKECFASCLFICYDLIRPDVALELAWMNNMLDFAFPYLLQFIREYTSKVDDLVKDRIESQNEERVKEKEEKDLVAQQNMYAQLLPLALPAPPMPGMGGPPPPMGGMGMPPMGGMGMPPMGPGPMPAFGMPAMGSY
;
A
#
# COMPACT_ATOMS: atom_id res chain seq x y z
N MET A 1 6.06 49.56 -21.93
CA MET A 1 4.59 49.57 -21.83
C MET A 1 4.05 50.79 -22.56
N ASN A 2 4.09 52.01 -22.01
CA ASN A 2 3.52 53.20 -22.69
C ASN A 2 4.20 53.61 -24.03
N HIS A 3 5.36 53.03 -24.36
CA HIS A 3 6.08 53.22 -25.63
C HIS A 3 6.40 51.85 -26.26
N SER A 4 5.37 51.02 -26.46
CA SER A 4 5.55 49.72 -27.13
C SER A 4 6.09 49.86 -28.57
N PRO A 5 5.51 50.70 -29.45
CA PRO A 5 5.89 50.71 -30.87
C PRO A 5 7.32 51.16 -31.15
N ASP A 6 7.92 51.96 -30.26
CA ASP A 6 9.19 52.64 -30.49
C ASP A 6 10.40 51.92 -29.87
N ALA A 7 10.18 51.03 -28.90
CA ALA A 7 11.25 50.52 -28.03
C ALA A 7 11.10 49.04 -27.62
N TRP A 8 10.11 48.31 -28.12
CA TRP A 8 9.93 46.89 -27.81
C TRP A 8 10.67 45.98 -28.80
N ASP A 9 11.57 45.16 -28.26
CA ASP A 9 12.17 43.99 -28.91
C ASP A 9 12.11 42.83 -27.93
N HIS A 10 11.53 41.71 -28.36
CA HIS A 10 11.33 40.51 -27.54
C HIS A 10 12.65 39.95 -26.95
N MET A 11 13.76 39.99 -27.70
CA MET A 11 15.05 39.49 -27.22
C MET A 11 15.63 40.39 -26.12
N GLN A 12 15.70 41.69 -26.40
CA GLN A 12 16.18 42.69 -25.43
C GLN A 12 15.32 42.72 -24.17
N PHE A 13 14.00 42.57 -24.32
CA PHE A 13 13.08 42.52 -23.18
C PHE A 13 13.38 41.32 -22.28
N LYS A 14 13.60 40.11 -22.83
CA LYS A 14 13.95 38.91 -22.04
C LYS A 14 15.25 39.13 -21.23
N ASP A 15 16.29 39.65 -21.87
CA ASP A 15 17.61 39.90 -21.24
C ASP A 15 17.59 40.97 -20.14
N VAL A 16 16.72 41.97 -20.27
CA VAL A 16 16.53 43.02 -19.25
C VAL A 16 15.65 42.50 -18.12
N CYS A 17 14.58 41.77 -18.43
CA CYS A 17 13.59 41.30 -17.46
C CYS A 17 14.25 40.44 -16.35
N VAL A 18 15.11 39.48 -16.71
CA VAL A 18 15.83 38.62 -15.72
C VAL A 18 16.67 39.44 -14.72
N LYS A 19 17.11 40.65 -15.08
CA LYS A 19 17.96 41.52 -14.24
C LYS A 19 17.14 42.41 -13.28
N VAL A 20 15.83 42.51 -13.46
CA VAL A 20 14.94 43.32 -12.63
C VAL A 20 14.80 42.69 -11.23
N ALA A 21 14.89 43.52 -10.18
CA ALA A 21 14.71 43.05 -8.79
C ALA A 21 13.25 43.11 -8.29
N ASN A 22 12.41 43.96 -8.88
CA ASN A 22 11.01 44.10 -8.47
C ASN A 22 10.10 43.12 -9.21
N VAL A 23 9.58 42.14 -8.48
CA VAL A 23 8.66 41.08 -8.97
C VAL A 23 7.34 41.64 -9.53
N GLU A 24 6.88 42.81 -9.07
CA GLU A 24 5.65 43.43 -9.62
C GLU A 24 5.76 43.82 -11.09
N LEU A 25 6.97 44.14 -11.54
CA LEU A 25 7.21 44.46 -12.95
C LEU A 25 7.04 43.23 -13.84
N TYR A 26 7.24 42.01 -13.31
CA TYR A 26 6.94 40.78 -14.03
C TYR A 26 5.44 40.61 -14.27
N TYR A 27 4.59 40.79 -13.26
CA TYR A 27 3.14 40.65 -13.45
C TYR A 27 2.58 41.74 -14.39
N LYS A 28 3.11 42.97 -14.32
CA LYS A 28 2.79 44.03 -15.31
C LYS A 28 3.26 43.65 -16.72
N ALA A 29 4.42 43.01 -16.85
CA ALA A 29 4.91 42.52 -18.13
C ALA A 29 4.05 41.37 -18.67
N VAL A 30 3.60 40.44 -17.82
CA VAL A 30 2.66 39.38 -18.21
C VAL A 30 1.36 39.98 -18.76
N HIS A 31 0.77 40.99 -18.10
CA HIS A 31 -0.41 41.69 -18.62
C HIS A 31 -0.16 42.38 -19.97
N PHE A 32 1.01 43.00 -20.15
CA PHE A 32 1.41 43.67 -21.39
C PHE A 32 1.57 42.67 -22.56
N TYR A 33 2.28 41.56 -22.33
CA TYR A 33 2.42 40.49 -23.33
C TYR A 33 1.07 39.85 -23.69
N LEU A 34 0.19 39.67 -22.72
CA LEU A 34 -1.15 39.12 -22.93
C LEU A 34 -2.04 40.04 -23.80
N GLN A 35 -1.80 41.36 -23.77
CA GLN A 35 -2.56 42.35 -24.54
C GLN A 35 -2.01 42.58 -25.95
N GLU A 36 -0.69 42.56 -26.15
CA GLU A 36 -0.07 42.93 -27.43
C GLU A 36 0.59 41.76 -28.17
N HIS A 37 1.12 40.75 -27.47
CA HIS A 37 1.93 39.67 -28.04
C HIS A 37 1.65 38.30 -27.39
N PRO A 38 0.43 37.75 -27.52
CA PRO A 38 0.05 36.48 -26.88
C PRO A 38 0.96 35.32 -27.28
N ASP A 39 1.34 35.21 -28.55
CA ASP A 39 2.16 34.08 -29.08
C ASP A 39 3.52 33.93 -28.37
N LEU A 40 4.09 35.05 -27.90
CA LEU A 40 5.43 35.11 -27.32
C LEU A 40 5.44 35.01 -25.78
N ILE A 41 4.27 34.81 -25.16
CA ILE A 41 4.15 34.81 -23.70
C ILE A 41 4.80 33.59 -23.05
N ASN A 42 4.71 32.40 -23.68
CA ASN A 42 5.32 31.16 -23.19
C ASN A 42 6.85 31.31 -23.04
N ASP A 43 7.48 31.91 -24.03
CA ASP A 43 8.92 32.16 -24.08
C ASP A 43 9.42 33.11 -23.00
N MET A 44 8.63 34.13 -22.67
CA MET A 44 8.90 35.04 -21.56
C MET A 44 8.70 34.33 -20.22
N LEU A 45 7.59 33.61 -20.05
CA LEU A 45 7.24 32.92 -18.81
C LEU A 45 8.26 31.81 -18.48
N ASN A 46 8.73 31.04 -19.47
CA ASN A 46 9.79 30.04 -19.30
C ASN A 46 11.09 30.65 -18.74
N VAL A 47 11.52 31.79 -19.27
CA VAL A 47 12.75 32.48 -18.80
C VAL A 47 12.59 33.03 -17.37
N LEU A 48 11.36 33.37 -16.96
CA LEU A 48 11.06 33.91 -15.64
C LEU A 48 10.59 32.86 -14.62
N ALA A 49 10.51 31.58 -15.02
CA ALA A 49 9.92 30.50 -14.22
C ALA A 49 10.49 30.41 -12.80
N LEU A 50 11.81 30.55 -12.64
CA LEU A 50 12.50 30.48 -11.34
C LEU A 50 12.24 31.68 -10.39
N ARG A 51 11.51 32.71 -10.84
CA ARG A 51 11.28 33.96 -10.08
C ARG A 51 9.83 34.40 -9.99
N LEU A 52 8.92 33.69 -10.65
CA LEU A 52 7.49 33.97 -10.66
C LEU A 52 6.76 33.12 -9.62
N ASP A 53 5.73 33.69 -8.99
CA ASP A 53 4.71 32.89 -8.32
C ASP A 53 3.76 32.34 -9.39
N HIS A 54 3.88 31.05 -9.69
CA HIS A 54 3.07 30.37 -10.68
C HIS A 54 1.57 30.44 -10.37
N THR A 55 1.18 30.44 -9.08
CA THR A 55 -0.21 30.59 -8.62
C THR A 55 -0.81 31.87 -9.16
N ARG A 56 -0.11 32.99 -8.94
CA ARG A 56 -0.54 34.32 -9.38
C ARG A 56 -0.55 34.48 -10.90
N VAL A 57 0.35 33.80 -11.61
CA VAL A 57 0.32 33.76 -13.09
C VAL A 57 -0.93 33.02 -13.57
N VAL A 58 -1.24 31.84 -13.02
CA VAL A 58 -2.45 31.07 -13.39
C VAL A 58 -3.72 31.87 -13.09
N ASP A 59 -3.81 32.56 -11.95
CA ASP A 59 -4.94 33.44 -11.63
C ASP A 59 -5.16 34.57 -12.64
N ILE A 60 -4.07 35.16 -13.14
CA ILE A 60 -4.12 36.21 -14.18
C ILE A 60 -4.65 35.62 -15.49
N MET A 61 -4.15 34.44 -15.89
CA MET A 61 -4.58 33.76 -17.13
C MET A 61 -6.03 33.26 -17.05
N ARG A 62 -6.45 32.72 -15.91
CA ARG A 62 -7.83 32.30 -15.62
C ARG A 62 -8.80 33.48 -15.71
N LYS A 63 -8.42 34.66 -15.20
CA LYS A 63 -9.21 35.91 -15.33
C LYS A 63 -9.27 36.45 -16.76
N ALA A 64 -8.27 36.17 -17.58
CA ALA A 64 -8.23 36.58 -18.98
C ALA A 64 -8.89 35.57 -19.95
N GLY A 65 -9.23 34.37 -19.48
CA GLY A 65 -9.81 33.31 -20.32
C GLY A 65 -8.83 32.69 -21.33
N GLN A 66 -7.53 32.94 -21.21
CA GLN A 66 -6.49 32.47 -22.14
C GLN A 66 -5.60 31.37 -21.54
N LEU A 67 -6.22 30.39 -20.86
CA LEU A 67 -5.48 29.29 -20.22
C LEU A 67 -4.80 28.36 -21.22
N HIS A 68 -5.47 27.99 -22.34
CA HIS A 68 -4.89 27.11 -23.38
C HIS A 68 -3.56 27.65 -23.94
N LEU A 69 -3.45 28.99 -24.11
CA LEU A 69 -2.24 29.65 -24.64
C LEU A 69 -1.01 29.34 -23.79
N VAL A 70 -1.20 29.16 -22.48
CA VAL A 70 -0.13 29.02 -21.48
C VAL A 70 0.13 27.56 -21.11
N LYS A 71 -0.59 26.61 -21.74
CA LYS A 71 -0.42 25.16 -21.56
C LYS A 71 1.05 24.69 -21.68
N PRO A 72 1.87 25.13 -22.68
CA PRO A 72 3.27 24.69 -22.77
C PRO A 72 4.13 25.12 -21.58
N TYR A 73 3.92 26.35 -21.07
CA TYR A 73 4.59 26.84 -19.85
C TYR A 73 4.13 26.07 -18.61
N MET A 74 2.83 25.80 -18.47
CA MET A 74 2.31 25.06 -17.33
C MET A 74 2.86 23.64 -17.25
N VAL A 75 3.01 22.94 -18.38
CA VAL A 75 3.67 21.62 -18.46
C VAL A 75 5.14 21.69 -18.03
N ALA A 76 5.89 22.71 -18.48
CA ALA A 76 7.28 22.88 -18.04
C ALA A 76 7.41 23.15 -16.53
N VAL A 77 6.47 23.91 -15.97
CA VAL A 77 6.38 24.25 -14.55
C VAL A 77 5.81 23.12 -13.68
N GLN A 78 5.18 22.11 -14.27
CA GLN A 78 4.50 21.04 -13.54
C GLN A 78 5.43 20.26 -12.58
N SER A 79 6.72 20.21 -12.91
CA SER A 79 7.80 19.71 -12.03
C SER A 79 7.83 20.34 -10.62
N ASN A 80 7.34 21.57 -10.44
CA ASN A 80 7.23 22.24 -9.14
C ASN A 80 6.02 21.77 -8.31
N ASN A 81 5.15 20.90 -8.84
CA ASN A 81 3.97 20.32 -8.19
C ASN A 81 3.07 21.36 -7.47
N VAL A 82 2.77 22.47 -8.15
CA VAL A 82 1.95 23.57 -7.60
C VAL A 82 0.46 23.30 -7.86
N SER A 83 -0.36 23.32 -6.80
CA SER A 83 -1.78 22.94 -6.87
C SER A 83 -2.60 23.73 -7.88
N ALA A 84 -2.44 25.06 -7.93
CA ALA A 84 -3.15 25.88 -8.92
C ALA A 84 -2.74 25.58 -10.37
N VAL A 85 -1.49 25.18 -10.61
CA VAL A 85 -1.00 24.78 -11.94
C VAL A 85 -1.57 23.41 -12.32
N ASN A 86 -1.53 22.45 -11.40
CA ASN A 86 -2.07 21.10 -11.60
C ASN A 86 -3.60 21.13 -11.81
N GLU A 87 -4.35 21.89 -11.00
CA GLU A 87 -5.80 22.04 -11.13
C GLU A 87 -6.19 22.64 -12.49
N ALA A 88 -5.52 23.72 -12.90
CA ALA A 88 -5.80 24.36 -14.18
C ALA A 88 -5.33 23.52 -15.39
N LEU A 89 -4.22 22.77 -15.29
CA LEU A 89 -3.83 21.78 -16.31
C LEU A 89 -4.87 20.68 -16.44
N ASN A 90 -5.32 20.12 -15.32
CA ASN A 90 -6.31 19.04 -15.31
C ASN A 90 -7.67 19.52 -15.84
N GLU A 91 -8.07 20.78 -15.59
CA GLU A 91 -9.24 21.41 -16.20
C GLU A 91 -9.10 21.53 -17.72
N LEU A 92 -7.94 21.98 -18.23
CA LEU A 92 -7.64 22.03 -19.67
C LEU A 92 -7.62 20.63 -20.32
N TYR A 93 -7.06 19.61 -19.66
CA TYR A 93 -7.07 18.23 -20.19
C TYR A 93 -8.48 17.61 -20.23
N VAL A 94 -9.39 18.05 -19.35
CA VAL A 94 -10.81 17.66 -19.41
C VAL A 94 -11.50 18.35 -20.59
N GLU A 95 -11.28 19.65 -20.80
CA GLU A 95 -11.85 20.40 -21.92
C GLU A 95 -11.33 19.93 -23.30
N GLU A 96 -10.07 19.50 -23.38
CA GLU A 96 -9.42 18.99 -24.60
C GLU A 96 -9.58 17.46 -24.80
N GLU A 97 -10.30 16.79 -23.90
CA GLU A 97 -10.54 15.33 -23.90
C GLU A 97 -9.27 14.44 -23.89
N ASP A 98 -8.11 14.99 -23.48
CA ASP A 98 -6.80 14.33 -23.47
C ASP A 98 -6.62 13.43 -22.23
N TYR A 99 -7.17 12.22 -22.30
CA TYR A 99 -7.15 11.23 -21.24
C TYR A 99 -5.74 10.67 -20.93
N GLU A 100 -4.83 10.62 -21.92
CA GLU A 100 -3.48 10.08 -21.71
C GLU A 100 -2.64 11.03 -20.87
N ARG A 101 -2.62 12.32 -21.22
CA ARG A 101 -1.86 13.32 -20.44
C ARG A 101 -2.50 13.63 -19.10
N LEU A 102 -3.83 13.58 -18.99
CA LEU A 102 -4.50 13.69 -17.69
C LEU A 102 -4.05 12.57 -16.74
N ARG A 103 -3.91 11.34 -17.25
CA ARG A 103 -3.46 10.20 -16.43
C ARG A 103 -1.99 10.34 -16.01
N GLU A 104 -1.10 10.69 -16.93
CA GLU A 104 0.33 10.95 -16.61
C GLU A 104 0.49 12.10 -15.61
N SER A 105 -0.25 13.19 -15.81
CA SER A 105 -0.35 14.35 -14.88
C SER A 105 -0.74 13.90 -13.47
N VAL A 106 -1.84 13.14 -13.34
CA VAL A 106 -2.35 12.62 -12.06
C VAL A 106 -1.39 11.62 -11.42
N ASP A 107 -0.67 10.81 -12.20
CA ASP A 107 0.27 9.81 -11.70
C ASP A 107 1.53 10.48 -11.10
N MET A 108 2.13 11.42 -11.82
CA MET A 108 3.37 12.10 -11.44
C MET A 108 3.19 13.25 -10.43
N HIS A 109 2.04 13.92 -10.43
CA HIS A 109 1.80 15.14 -9.65
C HIS A 109 0.54 15.01 -8.80
N ASP A 110 0.71 14.83 -7.49
CA ASP A 110 -0.34 14.49 -6.52
C ASP A 110 -1.01 15.69 -5.84
N ASN A 111 -0.40 16.88 -5.92
CA ASN A 111 -0.88 18.09 -5.25
C ASN A 111 -1.97 18.77 -6.07
N PHE A 112 -3.22 18.31 -5.93
CA PHE A 112 -4.44 18.93 -6.49
C PHE A 112 -5.68 18.46 -5.73
N ASP A 113 -6.85 19.08 -5.97
CA ASP A 113 -8.11 18.57 -5.42
C ASP A 113 -8.58 17.31 -6.15
N GLN A 114 -8.14 16.16 -5.63
CA GLN A 114 -8.49 14.83 -6.13
C GLN A 114 -10.01 14.58 -6.09
N ILE A 115 -10.72 15.13 -5.09
CA ILE A 115 -12.16 14.87 -4.90
C ILE A 115 -12.98 15.75 -5.85
N GLY A 116 -12.67 17.04 -5.92
CA GLY A 116 -13.33 17.98 -6.83
C GLY A 116 -13.12 17.60 -8.30
N LEU A 117 -11.91 17.18 -8.68
CA LEU A 117 -11.65 16.71 -10.05
C LEU A 117 -12.43 15.42 -10.37
N ALA A 118 -12.43 14.43 -9.48
CA ALA A 118 -13.18 13.19 -9.70
C ALA A 118 -14.70 13.42 -9.81
N GLN A 119 -15.27 14.37 -9.05
CA GLN A 119 -16.69 14.76 -9.17
C GLN A 119 -17.02 15.51 -10.47
N LYS A 120 -16.09 16.27 -11.04
CA LYS A 120 -16.24 16.84 -12.40
C LYS A 120 -16.25 15.72 -13.44
N LEU A 121 -15.25 14.83 -13.40
CA LEU A 121 -15.06 13.73 -14.34
C LEU A 121 -16.20 12.69 -14.31
N GLU A 122 -16.81 12.43 -13.16
CA GLU A 122 -17.97 11.52 -13.02
C GLU A 122 -19.17 11.91 -13.91
N LYS A 123 -19.28 13.19 -14.26
CA LYS A 123 -20.37 13.72 -15.11
C LYS A 123 -20.00 13.75 -16.59
N HIS A 124 -18.77 13.40 -16.97
CA HIS A 124 -18.31 13.46 -18.35
C HIS A 124 -18.93 12.36 -19.21
N GLU A 125 -19.25 12.68 -20.47
CA GLU A 125 -19.92 11.73 -21.37
C GLU A 125 -18.99 10.57 -21.76
N LEU A 126 -17.70 10.87 -22.01
CA LEU A 126 -16.67 9.87 -22.30
C LEU A 126 -16.45 8.87 -21.15
N LEU A 127 -16.38 7.58 -21.49
CA LEU A 127 -16.11 6.50 -20.55
C LEU A 127 -14.68 6.55 -19.99
N GLU A 128 -13.67 6.88 -20.80
CA GLU A 128 -12.27 6.93 -20.32
C GLU A 128 -12.05 8.06 -19.29
N MET A 129 -12.77 9.18 -19.39
CA MET A 129 -12.72 10.24 -18.36
C MET A 129 -13.35 9.79 -17.04
N ARG A 130 -14.47 9.06 -17.08
CA ARG A 130 -15.06 8.43 -15.88
C ARG A 130 -14.17 7.34 -15.29
N ARG A 131 -13.45 6.60 -16.16
CA ARG A 131 -12.43 5.62 -15.75
C ARG A 131 -11.27 6.29 -15.00
N ILE A 132 -10.80 7.44 -15.47
CA ILE A 132 -9.81 8.26 -14.74
C ILE A 132 -10.40 8.78 -13.41
N ALA A 133 -11.68 9.16 -13.36
CA ALA A 133 -12.34 9.53 -12.10
C ALA A 133 -12.32 8.38 -11.07
N ALA A 134 -12.63 7.16 -11.50
CA ALA A 134 -12.53 5.96 -10.66
C ALA A 134 -11.08 5.74 -10.20
N TYR A 135 -10.09 5.90 -11.10
CA TYR A 135 -8.67 5.81 -10.76
C TYR A 135 -8.22 6.88 -9.74
N ILE A 136 -8.72 8.12 -9.84
CA ILE A 136 -8.45 9.19 -8.86
C ILE A 136 -9.10 8.86 -7.51
N TYR A 137 -10.37 8.42 -7.48
CA TYR A 137 -11.01 7.98 -6.24
C TYR A 137 -10.26 6.81 -5.58
N LYS A 138 -9.71 5.88 -6.37
CA LYS A 138 -8.84 4.79 -5.93
C LYS A 138 -7.54 5.32 -5.32
N LYS A 139 -6.82 6.25 -5.98
CA LYS A 139 -5.61 6.90 -5.43
C LYS A 139 -5.90 7.69 -4.14
N ALA A 140 -7.09 8.27 -4.03
CA ALA A 140 -7.59 9.00 -2.86
C ALA A 140 -8.14 8.09 -1.73
N GLY A 141 -8.09 6.75 -1.86
CA GLY A 141 -8.59 5.80 -0.86
C GLY A 141 -10.12 5.75 -0.71
N ARG A 142 -10.89 6.29 -1.67
CA ARG A 142 -12.35 6.34 -1.65
C ARG A 142 -12.98 5.17 -2.41
N TRP A 143 -12.66 3.95 -1.95
CA TRP A 143 -13.06 2.68 -2.56
C TRP A 143 -14.55 2.58 -2.89
N LYS A 144 -15.43 2.96 -1.94
CA LYS A 144 -16.90 2.93 -2.11
C LYS A 144 -17.38 3.78 -3.30
N GLN A 145 -16.79 4.97 -3.50
CA GLN A 145 -17.18 5.87 -4.59
C GLN A 145 -16.61 5.39 -5.94
N SER A 146 -15.37 4.91 -5.95
CA SER A 146 -14.77 4.29 -7.15
C SER A 146 -15.58 3.08 -7.62
N ILE A 147 -15.94 2.16 -6.70
CA ILE A 147 -16.73 0.96 -7.02
C ILE A 147 -18.13 1.35 -7.52
N ALA A 148 -18.80 2.30 -6.88
CA ALA A 148 -20.13 2.76 -7.33
C ALA A 148 -20.10 3.33 -8.76
N LEU A 149 -19.07 4.11 -9.10
CA LEU A 149 -18.87 4.62 -10.46
C LEU A 149 -18.57 3.48 -11.46
N SER A 150 -17.67 2.56 -11.11
CA SER A 150 -17.36 1.39 -11.96
C SER A 150 -18.56 0.45 -12.16
N LYS A 151 -19.44 0.29 -11.15
CA LYS A 151 -20.72 -0.43 -11.27
C LYS A 151 -21.66 0.27 -12.27
N LYS A 152 -21.81 1.60 -12.19
CA LYS A 152 -22.62 2.42 -13.11
C LYS A 152 -22.14 2.33 -14.57
N ASP A 153 -20.82 2.31 -14.77
CA ASP A 153 -20.20 2.29 -16.10
C ASP A 153 -20.03 0.86 -16.67
N ASN A 154 -20.42 -0.17 -15.91
CA ASN A 154 -20.26 -1.60 -16.24
C ASN A 154 -18.79 -2.05 -16.45
N MET A 155 -17.83 -1.30 -15.89
CA MET A 155 -16.39 -1.56 -16.01
C MET A 155 -15.92 -2.56 -14.95
N TYR A 156 -16.32 -3.83 -15.13
CA TYR A 156 -16.17 -4.86 -14.10
C TYR A 156 -14.72 -5.22 -13.78
N LYS A 157 -13.79 -5.15 -14.75
CA LYS A 157 -12.36 -5.45 -14.53
C LYS A 157 -11.75 -4.47 -13.54
N ASP A 158 -11.86 -3.17 -13.82
CA ASP A 158 -11.33 -2.11 -12.95
C ASP A 158 -12.01 -2.13 -11.57
N CYS A 159 -13.30 -2.52 -11.53
CA CYS A 159 -14.04 -2.72 -10.28
C CYS A 159 -13.43 -3.84 -9.40
N MET A 160 -13.10 -5.00 -9.99
CA MET A 160 -12.46 -6.11 -9.27
C MET A 160 -11.03 -5.75 -8.81
N GLU A 161 -10.23 -5.10 -9.67
CA GLU A 161 -8.89 -4.63 -9.30
C GLU A 161 -8.92 -3.58 -8.18
N THR A 162 -9.95 -2.74 -8.14
CA THR A 162 -10.15 -1.74 -7.09
C THR A 162 -10.62 -2.38 -5.79
N CYS A 163 -11.46 -3.42 -5.86
CA CYS A 163 -11.90 -4.18 -4.69
C CYS A 163 -10.76 -5.00 -4.06
N SER A 164 -9.93 -5.65 -4.89
CA SER A 164 -8.74 -6.37 -4.42
C SER A 164 -7.75 -5.44 -3.69
N GLN A 165 -7.55 -4.23 -4.22
CA GLN A 165 -6.66 -3.23 -3.61
C GLN A 165 -7.23 -2.53 -2.37
N SER A 166 -8.56 -2.53 -2.17
CA SER A 166 -9.14 -1.92 -0.96
C SER A 166 -8.91 -2.75 0.30
N GLY A 167 -8.74 -4.07 0.18
CA GLY A 167 -8.62 -5.00 1.32
C GLY A 167 -9.92 -5.22 2.10
N ASP A 168 -11.00 -4.51 1.76
CA ASP A 168 -12.28 -4.53 2.48
C ASP A 168 -13.12 -5.76 2.10
N ARG A 169 -13.38 -6.62 3.09
CA ARG A 169 -14.22 -7.82 2.93
C ARG A 169 -15.66 -7.50 2.58
N GLU A 170 -16.27 -6.55 3.30
CA GLU A 170 -17.67 -6.14 3.08
C GLU A 170 -17.90 -5.61 1.65
N LEU A 171 -16.92 -4.89 1.08
CA LEU A 171 -17.00 -4.41 -0.30
C LEU A 171 -16.87 -5.55 -1.32
N SER A 172 -16.08 -6.58 -1.00
CA SER A 172 -15.94 -7.76 -1.84
C SER A 172 -17.22 -8.60 -1.86
N GLU A 173 -17.87 -8.76 -0.71
CA GLU A 173 -19.15 -9.48 -0.60
C GLU A 173 -20.30 -8.72 -1.29
N ASP A 174 -20.43 -7.40 -1.09
CA ASP A 174 -21.39 -6.55 -1.81
C ASP A 174 -21.16 -6.56 -3.34
N LEU A 175 -19.90 -6.63 -3.78
CA LEU A 175 -19.56 -6.74 -5.20
C LEU A 175 -19.95 -8.12 -5.79
N LEU A 176 -19.79 -9.21 -5.03
CA LEU A 176 -20.26 -10.55 -5.44
C LEU A 176 -21.79 -10.58 -5.59
N VAL A 177 -22.54 -10.03 -4.62
CA VAL A 177 -24.01 -9.94 -4.68
C VAL A 177 -24.44 -9.16 -5.93
N TYR A 178 -23.80 -8.03 -6.21
CA TYR A 178 -24.06 -7.27 -7.44
C TYR A 178 -23.79 -8.07 -8.72
N PHE A 179 -22.70 -8.85 -8.80
CA PHE A 179 -22.44 -9.69 -9.98
C PHE A 179 -23.46 -10.80 -10.19
N ILE A 180 -24.01 -11.32 -9.09
CA ILE A 180 -25.09 -12.32 -9.09
C ILE A 180 -26.39 -11.70 -9.61
N GLU A 181 -26.79 -10.53 -9.11
CA GLU A 181 -27.97 -9.79 -9.59
C GLU A 181 -27.86 -9.43 -11.09
N GLN A 182 -26.67 -9.07 -11.56
CA GLN A 182 -26.40 -8.83 -12.99
C GLN A 182 -26.34 -10.12 -13.84
N GLY A 183 -26.40 -11.31 -13.23
CA GLY A 183 -26.39 -12.60 -13.91
C GLY A 183 -25.09 -12.98 -14.62
N LYS A 184 -23.99 -12.23 -14.40
CA LYS A 184 -22.73 -12.40 -15.15
C LYS A 184 -21.81 -13.41 -14.47
N LYS A 185 -22.06 -14.70 -14.76
CA LYS A 185 -21.34 -15.86 -14.18
C LYS A 185 -19.82 -15.80 -14.33
N GLU A 186 -19.34 -15.29 -15.47
CA GLU A 186 -17.91 -15.11 -15.76
C GLU A 186 -17.27 -14.07 -14.83
N CYS A 187 -17.97 -12.96 -14.57
CA CYS A 187 -17.49 -11.91 -13.66
C CYS A 187 -17.43 -12.42 -12.21
N PHE A 188 -18.39 -13.26 -11.78
CA PHE A 188 -18.37 -13.90 -10.48
C PHE A 188 -17.11 -14.77 -10.29
N ALA A 189 -16.78 -15.64 -11.27
CA ALA A 189 -15.57 -16.45 -11.25
C ALA A 189 -14.28 -15.62 -11.19
N SER A 190 -14.19 -14.55 -12.01
CA SER A 190 -13.04 -13.64 -12.01
C SER A 190 -12.90 -12.87 -10.70
N CYS A 191 -14.01 -12.46 -10.07
CA CYS A 191 -14.01 -11.76 -8.80
C CYS A 191 -13.50 -12.64 -7.65
N LEU A 192 -13.92 -13.92 -7.61
CA LEU A 192 -13.41 -14.92 -6.66
C LEU A 192 -11.90 -15.11 -6.77
N PHE A 193 -11.35 -15.08 -7.98
CA PHE A 193 -9.91 -15.23 -8.21
C PHE A 193 -9.11 -13.96 -7.86
N ILE A 194 -9.60 -12.77 -8.24
CA ILE A 194 -8.92 -11.49 -8.02
C ILE A 194 -8.96 -11.04 -6.55
N CYS A 195 -9.99 -11.44 -5.80
CA CYS A 195 -10.18 -11.09 -4.38
C CYS A 195 -10.02 -12.32 -3.45
N TYR A 196 -9.15 -13.26 -3.83
CA TYR A 196 -8.99 -14.58 -3.18
C TYR A 196 -8.78 -14.50 -1.65
N ASP A 197 -7.92 -13.58 -1.17
CA ASP A 197 -7.61 -13.41 0.26
C ASP A 197 -8.69 -12.67 1.07
N LEU A 198 -9.54 -11.90 0.38
CA LEU A 198 -10.56 -11.06 1.00
C LEU A 198 -11.82 -11.88 1.25
N ILE A 199 -12.29 -12.60 0.23
CA ILE A 199 -13.55 -13.34 0.23
C ILE A 199 -13.45 -14.58 1.12
N ARG A 200 -14.47 -14.81 1.96
CA ARG A 200 -14.53 -16.04 2.74
C ARG A 200 -15.13 -17.20 1.93
N PRO A 201 -14.60 -18.44 2.04
CA PRO A 201 -15.09 -19.58 1.28
C PRO A 201 -16.52 -20.03 1.63
N ASP A 202 -16.98 -19.78 2.86
CA ASP A 202 -18.35 -20.07 3.31
C ASP A 202 -19.36 -19.19 2.55
N VAL A 203 -19.16 -17.87 2.55
CA VAL A 203 -19.98 -16.90 1.82
C VAL A 203 -19.93 -17.15 0.31
N ALA A 204 -18.74 -17.41 -0.25
CA ALA A 204 -18.58 -17.73 -1.66
C ALA A 204 -19.37 -18.98 -2.08
N LEU A 205 -19.36 -20.03 -1.24
CA LEU A 205 -20.04 -21.30 -1.51
C LEU A 205 -21.55 -21.19 -1.30
N GLU A 206 -22.02 -20.45 -0.30
CA GLU A 206 -23.46 -20.15 -0.11
C GLU A 206 -24.02 -19.40 -1.33
N LEU A 207 -23.35 -18.32 -1.74
CA LEU A 207 -23.74 -17.52 -2.90
C LEU A 207 -23.72 -18.34 -4.21
N ALA A 208 -22.71 -19.18 -4.40
CA ALA A 208 -22.62 -20.05 -5.58
C ALA A 208 -23.68 -21.17 -5.58
N TRP A 209 -24.03 -21.70 -4.40
CA TRP A 209 -25.07 -22.72 -4.22
C TRP A 209 -26.47 -22.15 -4.50
N MET A 210 -26.84 -21.04 -3.84
CA MET A 210 -28.16 -20.42 -4.00
C MET A 210 -28.47 -20.01 -5.44
N ASN A 211 -27.45 -19.64 -6.21
CA ASN A 211 -27.61 -19.14 -7.58
C ASN A 211 -27.28 -20.18 -8.67
N ASN A 212 -27.04 -21.44 -8.27
CA ASN A 212 -26.74 -22.54 -9.19
C ASN A 212 -25.54 -22.23 -10.13
N MET A 213 -24.43 -21.76 -9.53
CA MET A 213 -23.18 -21.37 -10.19
C MET A 213 -21.93 -22.08 -9.63
N LEU A 214 -22.12 -23.23 -8.97
CA LEU A 214 -21.05 -23.99 -8.31
C LEU A 214 -19.88 -24.33 -9.22
N ASP A 215 -20.13 -24.67 -10.49
CA ASP A 215 -19.10 -25.00 -11.48
C ASP A 215 -18.07 -23.86 -11.68
N PHE A 216 -18.52 -22.61 -11.53
CA PHE A 216 -17.68 -21.41 -11.64
C PHE A 216 -16.90 -21.09 -10.35
N ALA A 217 -17.40 -21.52 -9.19
CA ALA A 217 -16.71 -21.40 -7.90
C ALA A 217 -15.74 -22.58 -7.62
N PHE A 218 -15.90 -23.70 -8.33
CA PHE A 218 -15.14 -24.92 -8.08
C PHE A 218 -13.61 -24.77 -8.19
N PRO A 219 -13.04 -24.00 -9.16
CA PRO A 219 -11.59 -23.76 -9.22
C PRO A 219 -11.04 -23.00 -8.00
N TYR A 220 -11.79 -22.02 -7.49
CA TYR A 220 -11.45 -21.29 -6.27
C TYR A 220 -11.46 -22.22 -5.05
N LEU A 221 -12.49 -23.06 -4.92
CA LEU A 221 -12.60 -24.02 -3.82
C LEU A 221 -11.48 -25.07 -3.85
N LEU A 222 -11.09 -25.56 -5.03
CA LEU A 222 -9.97 -26.49 -5.19
C LEU A 222 -8.64 -25.88 -4.74
N GLN A 223 -8.36 -24.62 -5.10
CA GLN A 223 -7.16 -23.92 -4.66
C GLN A 223 -7.16 -23.71 -3.14
N PHE A 224 -8.30 -23.31 -2.56
CA PHE A 224 -8.44 -23.15 -1.12
C PHE A 224 -8.22 -24.46 -0.36
N ILE A 225 -8.84 -25.57 -0.79
CA ILE A 225 -8.66 -26.89 -0.19
C ILE A 225 -7.20 -27.36 -0.30
N ARG A 226 -6.54 -27.11 -1.44
CA ARG A 226 -5.14 -27.45 -1.65
C ARG A 226 -4.24 -26.70 -0.67
N GLU A 227 -4.38 -25.39 -0.59
CA GLU A 227 -3.58 -24.57 0.34
C GLU A 227 -3.85 -24.90 1.80
N TYR A 228 -5.11 -25.15 2.17
CA TYR A 228 -5.45 -25.54 3.53
C TYR A 228 -4.81 -26.89 3.88
N THR A 229 -4.91 -27.88 2.98
CA THR A 229 -4.24 -29.18 3.15
C THR A 229 -2.73 -29.02 3.28
N SER A 230 -2.07 -28.27 2.38
CA SER A 230 -0.62 -28.06 2.46
C SER A 230 -0.18 -27.30 3.73
N LYS A 231 -0.90 -26.24 4.13
CA LYS A 231 -0.63 -25.52 5.39
C LYS A 231 -0.82 -26.42 6.60
N VAL A 232 -1.82 -27.30 6.60
CA VAL A 232 -2.02 -28.30 7.67
C VAL A 232 -0.92 -29.35 7.65
N ASP A 233 -0.53 -29.88 6.50
CA ASP A 233 0.56 -30.86 6.37
C ASP A 233 1.90 -30.29 6.87
N ASP A 234 2.21 -29.03 6.55
CA ASP A 234 3.44 -28.37 6.99
C ASP A 234 3.40 -28.06 8.51
N LEU A 235 2.29 -27.54 9.04
CA LEU A 235 2.12 -27.38 10.50
C LEU A 235 2.18 -28.72 11.26
N VAL A 236 1.71 -29.80 10.65
CA VAL A 236 1.81 -31.16 11.22
C VAL A 236 3.26 -31.65 11.20
N LYS A 237 4.04 -31.38 10.14
CA LYS A 237 5.49 -31.67 10.11
C LYS A 237 6.23 -30.87 11.19
N ASP A 238 6.04 -29.55 11.25
CA ASP A 238 6.65 -28.68 12.26
C ASP A 238 6.33 -29.16 13.69
N ARG A 239 5.09 -29.62 13.91
CA ARG A 239 4.64 -30.18 15.19
C ARG A 239 5.29 -31.55 15.50
N ILE A 240 5.50 -32.39 14.49
CA ILE A 240 6.18 -33.68 14.63
C ILE A 240 7.69 -33.49 14.84
N GLU A 241 8.31 -32.55 14.14
CA GLU A 241 9.74 -32.23 14.27
C GLU A 241 10.04 -31.62 15.64
N SER A 242 9.26 -30.63 16.10
CA SER A 242 9.38 -30.09 17.47
C SER A 242 9.16 -31.17 18.54
N GLN A 243 8.14 -32.03 18.40
CA GLN A 243 7.96 -33.17 19.32
C GLN A 243 9.10 -34.20 19.25
N ASN A 244 9.72 -34.41 18.09
CA ASN A 244 10.86 -35.31 17.96
C ASN A 244 12.13 -34.68 18.56
N GLU A 245 12.36 -33.38 18.40
CA GLU A 245 13.45 -32.68 19.09
C GLU A 245 13.28 -32.73 20.62
N GLU A 246 12.08 -32.47 21.14
CA GLU A 246 11.78 -32.61 22.57
C GLU A 246 12.04 -34.05 23.04
N ARG A 247 11.61 -35.06 22.28
CA ARG A 247 11.84 -36.48 22.59
C ARG A 247 13.30 -36.93 22.41
N VAL A 248 14.10 -36.25 21.59
CA VAL A 248 15.54 -36.48 21.48
C VAL A 248 16.25 -35.86 22.67
N LYS A 249 15.96 -34.59 23.02
CA LYS A 249 16.49 -33.92 24.22
C LYS A 249 16.14 -34.68 25.49
N GLU A 250 14.89 -35.13 25.66
CA GLU A 250 14.48 -35.99 26.78
C GLU A 250 15.23 -37.34 26.82
N LYS A 251 15.58 -37.92 25.66
CA LYS A 251 16.36 -39.17 25.61
C LYS A 251 17.82 -38.93 25.95
N GLU A 252 18.41 -37.87 25.42
CA GLU A 252 19.78 -37.46 25.77
C GLU A 252 19.90 -37.14 27.26
N GLU A 253 18.93 -36.45 27.86
CA GLU A 253 18.87 -36.25 29.32
C GLU A 253 18.72 -37.56 30.08
N LYS A 254 17.87 -38.49 29.62
CA LYS A 254 17.70 -39.82 30.26
C LYS A 254 18.94 -40.69 30.12
N ASP A 255 19.65 -40.64 28.99
CA ASP A 255 20.89 -41.37 28.75
C ASP A 255 22.07 -40.76 29.51
N LEU A 256 22.13 -39.43 29.65
CA LEU A 256 23.09 -38.74 30.52
C LEU A 256 22.85 -39.08 32.00
N VAL A 257 21.60 -39.07 32.47
CA VAL A 257 21.24 -39.50 33.83
C VAL A 257 21.53 -41.00 34.03
N ALA A 258 21.31 -41.84 33.02
CA ALA A 258 21.66 -43.26 33.07
C ALA A 258 23.19 -43.46 33.16
N GLN A 259 23.98 -42.74 32.35
CA GLN A 259 25.44 -42.75 32.43
C GLN A 259 25.95 -42.24 33.78
N GLN A 260 25.35 -41.17 34.33
CA GLN A 260 25.75 -40.61 35.62
C GLN A 260 25.45 -41.58 36.78
N ASN A 261 24.31 -42.28 36.72
CA ASN A 261 23.99 -43.39 37.64
C ASN A 261 24.95 -44.58 37.46
N MET A 262 25.34 -44.93 36.23
CA MET A 262 26.32 -45.99 35.98
C MET A 262 27.72 -45.62 36.52
N TYR A 263 28.11 -44.35 36.39
CA TYR A 263 29.39 -43.84 36.92
C TYR A 263 29.40 -43.81 38.45
N ALA A 264 28.27 -43.48 39.08
CA ALA A 264 28.08 -43.60 40.53
C ALA A 264 28.15 -45.07 41.01
N GLN A 265 27.80 -46.03 40.15
CA GLN A 265 27.90 -47.47 40.43
C GLN A 265 29.31 -48.06 40.19
N LEU A 266 30.16 -47.34 39.43
CA LEU A 266 31.54 -47.71 39.11
C LEU A 266 32.60 -47.04 40.00
N LEU A 267 32.24 -46.06 40.82
CA LEU A 267 33.11 -45.48 41.84
C LEU A 267 33.35 -46.49 42.98
N PRO A 268 34.58 -47.00 43.19
CA PRO A 268 34.81 -48.07 44.14
C PRO A 268 34.62 -47.63 45.59
N LEU A 269 33.79 -48.39 46.32
CA LEU A 269 33.53 -48.26 47.75
C LEU A 269 34.72 -48.83 48.56
N ALA A 270 35.93 -48.31 48.31
CA ALA A 270 37.21 -48.93 48.72
C ALA A 270 38.29 -47.92 49.14
N LEU A 271 38.07 -47.26 50.28
CA LEU A 271 39.15 -46.77 51.15
C LEU A 271 39.20 -47.72 52.37
N PRO A 272 40.33 -48.38 52.69
CA PRO A 272 40.32 -49.53 53.60
C PRO A 272 40.65 -49.15 55.06
N ALA A 273 39.83 -49.62 56.01
CA ALA A 273 40.26 -50.20 57.30
C ALA A 273 39.07 -50.81 58.10
N PRO A 274 39.27 -51.91 58.86
CA PRO A 274 38.24 -52.58 59.70
C PRO A 274 38.35 -52.17 61.20
N PRO A 275 37.57 -52.72 62.16
CA PRO A 275 36.31 -53.50 62.07
C PRO A 275 35.11 -52.88 62.86
N MET A 276 33.93 -53.52 62.74
CA MET A 276 32.68 -53.37 63.51
C MET A 276 32.82 -52.93 64.99
N PRO A 277 31.87 -52.11 65.53
CA PRO A 277 30.71 -52.73 66.19
C PRO A 277 29.37 -51.96 66.20
N GLY A 278 28.27 -52.71 66.02
CA GLY A 278 27.07 -52.56 66.86
C GLY A 278 25.82 -51.94 66.22
N MET A 279 24.67 -52.58 66.52
CA MET A 279 23.28 -52.07 66.48
C MET A 279 22.77 -51.53 65.12
N GLY A 280 21.72 -52.06 64.49
CA GLY A 280 20.67 -52.98 64.93
C GLY A 280 19.32 -52.27 64.99
N GLY A 281 18.32 -52.75 64.23
CA GLY A 281 16.95 -52.26 64.28
C GLY A 281 16.21 -52.29 62.93
N PRO A 282 14.85 -52.35 62.90
CA PRO A 282 14.08 -52.81 61.74
C PRO A 282 13.41 -51.67 60.90
N PRO A 283 12.74 -52.01 59.76
CA PRO A 283 12.00 -51.07 58.87
C PRO A 283 10.52 -50.90 59.32
N PRO A 284 9.53 -50.40 58.53
CA PRO A 284 9.46 -49.64 57.26
C PRO A 284 8.79 -48.25 57.53
N PRO A 285 7.63 -47.75 56.97
CA PRO A 285 6.98 -47.85 55.64
C PRO A 285 6.43 -46.52 55.01
N MET A 286 6.29 -46.53 53.66
CA MET A 286 5.13 -46.10 52.81
C MET A 286 4.30 -44.81 53.09
N GLY A 287 4.06 -44.00 52.02
CA GLY A 287 3.05 -42.93 51.93
C GLY A 287 3.62 -41.60 51.39
N GLY A 288 2.90 -40.74 50.65
CA GLY A 288 1.49 -40.77 50.20
C GLY A 288 1.17 -39.63 49.21
N MET A 289 -0.09 -39.57 48.78
CA MET A 289 -0.64 -38.69 47.74
C MET A 289 -0.83 -37.22 48.20
N GLY A 290 -0.60 -36.22 47.33
CA GLY A 290 -0.77 -34.79 47.69
C GLY A 290 -0.91 -33.84 46.49
N MET A 291 -1.93 -32.97 46.53
CA MET A 291 -2.26 -31.93 45.54
C MET A 291 -1.25 -30.76 45.49
N PRO A 292 -1.17 -30.00 44.37
CA PRO A 292 -0.39 -28.76 44.29
C PRO A 292 -1.13 -27.55 44.91
N PRO A 293 -0.44 -26.63 45.60
CA PRO A 293 -1.04 -25.37 46.06
C PRO A 293 -0.97 -24.25 45.00
N MET A 294 -2.04 -23.47 44.93
CA MET A 294 -2.20 -22.25 44.14
C MET A 294 -1.42 -21.08 44.78
N GLY A 295 -0.77 -20.20 44.01
CA GLY A 295 -0.02 -19.07 44.59
C GLY A 295 0.53 -18.02 43.63
N GLY A 296 -0.27 -16.99 43.34
CA GLY A 296 0.06 -15.64 42.84
C GLY A 296 1.37 -15.38 42.07
N MET A 297 1.26 -15.18 40.74
CA MET A 297 2.31 -14.56 39.93
C MET A 297 1.96 -13.08 39.66
N GLY A 298 2.71 -12.16 40.26
CA GLY A 298 2.56 -10.71 40.03
C GLY A 298 3.25 -10.24 38.74
N MET A 299 2.66 -9.25 38.07
CA MET A 299 3.27 -8.52 36.94
C MET A 299 4.52 -7.71 37.38
N PRO A 300 5.65 -7.82 36.66
CA PRO A 300 6.67 -6.77 36.61
C PRO A 300 6.52 -5.91 35.32
N PRO A 301 6.81 -4.61 35.35
CA PRO A 301 6.60 -3.70 34.22
C PRO A 301 7.71 -3.81 33.16
N MET A 302 7.35 -3.59 31.88
CA MET A 302 8.32 -3.48 30.79
C MET A 302 9.15 -2.19 30.86
N GLY A 303 10.48 -2.32 30.72
CA GLY A 303 11.40 -1.23 30.39
C GLY A 303 11.93 -1.37 28.95
N PRO A 304 12.40 -0.29 28.30
CA PRO A 304 12.72 -0.30 26.87
C PRO A 304 14.11 -0.85 26.58
N GLY A 305 14.20 -1.86 25.71
CA GLY A 305 15.48 -2.41 25.22
C GLY A 305 16.00 -1.71 23.94
N PRO A 306 17.31 -1.49 23.79
CA PRO A 306 17.90 -0.90 22.58
C PRO A 306 18.12 -1.94 21.46
N MET A 307 18.05 -1.51 20.19
CA MET A 307 18.25 -2.37 19.02
C MET A 307 19.72 -2.76 18.78
N PRO A 308 20.03 -3.98 18.29
CA PRO A 308 21.37 -4.35 17.83
C PRO A 308 21.64 -3.83 16.40
N ALA A 309 22.84 -3.30 16.17
CA ALA A 309 23.29 -2.88 14.84
C ALA A 309 23.75 -4.08 13.99
N PHE A 310 23.30 -4.15 12.73
CA PHE A 310 23.71 -5.17 11.77
C PHE A 310 24.99 -4.75 11.04
N GLY A 311 26.04 -5.58 11.10
CA GLY A 311 27.35 -5.27 10.51
C GLY A 311 27.43 -5.54 9.00
N MET A 312 28.08 -4.64 8.26
CA MET A 312 28.47 -4.86 6.86
C MET A 312 29.58 -5.93 6.72
N PRO A 313 29.54 -6.79 5.69
CA PRO A 313 30.67 -7.64 5.33
C PRO A 313 31.71 -6.87 4.49
N ALA A 314 33.00 -7.12 4.75
CA ALA A 314 34.09 -6.52 3.99
C ALA A 314 34.35 -7.23 2.66
N MET A 315 34.48 -6.47 1.57
CA MET A 315 35.05 -6.94 0.31
C MET A 315 36.59 -6.85 0.36
N GLY A 316 37.29 -7.87 -0.15
CA GLY A 316 38.74 -7.85 -0.27
C GLY A 316 39.26 -8.81 -1.34
N SER A 317 40.09 -8.26 -2.22
CA SER A 317 40.99 -8.94 -3.18
C SER A 317 40.38 -9.83 -4.26
N TYR A 318 40.37 -9.32 -5.50
CA TYR A 318 41.34 -9.72 -6.53
C TYR A 318 41.82 -8.50 -7.31
#